data_AF-A0A2L2X6C3-F1
#
_entry.id   AF-A0A2L2X6C3-F1
#
_cell.length_a   1.000
_cell.length_b   1.000
_cell.length_c   1.000
_cell.angle_alpha   90.00
_cell.angle_beta   90.00
_cell.angle_gamma   90.00
#
_symmetry.space_group_name_H-M   'P 1'
#
loop_
_entity.id
_entity.type
_entity.pdbx_description
1 polymer ?
#
loop_
_entity_poly.entity_id
_entity_poly.type
_entity_poly.pdbx_seq_one_letter_code
_entity_poly.pdbx_strand_id
1 'polypeptide(L)' 'MSKRDKLIQKIMTGKNVSYTEASRVLIDLGYIPKQTSGGSSHITFRKNECEKIVLIQTQNPVKPYIIKQIQEALNGK' A
#
# COMPACT_ATOMS: atom_id res chain seq x y z
N MET A 1 -18.98 -11.19 0.35
CA MET A 1 -17.67 -10.54 0.55
C MET A 1 -17.47 -9.52 -0.55
N SER A 2 -17.37 -8.23 -0.21
CA SER A 2 -17.20 -7.16 -1.20
C SER A 2 -15.85 -7.29 -1.92
N LYS A 3 -15.69 -6.61 -3.07
CA LYS A 3 -14.39 -6.52 -3.76
C LYS A 3 -13.31 -5.97 -2.81
N ARG A 4 -13.69 -5.04 -1.92
CA ARG A 4 -12.82 -4.47 -0.88
C ARG A 4 -12.39 -5.53 0.15
N ASP A 5 -13.32 -6.29 0.69
CA ASP A 5 -13.02 -7.33 1.69
C ASP A 5 -12.09 -8.41 1.12
N LYS A 6 -12.31 -8.84 -0.13
CA LYS A 6 -11.44 -9.82 -0.82
C LYS A 6 -10.00 -9.29 -0.95
N LEU A 7 -9.85 -8.01 -1.27
CA LEU A 7 -8.55 -7.37 -1.39
C LEU A 7 -7.84 -7.26 -0.03
N ILE A 8 -8.56 -6.86 1.02
CA ILE A 8 -8.02 -6.82 2.39
C ILE A 8 -7.57 -8.22 2.80
N GLN A 9 -8.39 -9.25 2.59
CA GLN A 9 -8.02 -10.64 2.89
C GLN A 9 -6.78 -11.10 2.10
N LYS A 10 -6.62 -10.69 0.84
CA LYS A 10 -5.44 -10.98 0.03
C LYS A 10 -4.17 -10.36 0.63
N ILE A 11 -4.25 -9.12 1.11
CA ILE A 11 -3.15 -8.42 1.78
C ILE A 11 -2.84 -9.07 3.12
N MET A 12 -3.85 -9.39 3.93
CA MET A 12 -3.67 -10.04 5.23
C MET A 12 -3.03 -11.44 5.12
N THR A 13 -3.30 -12.15 4.02
CA THR A 13 -2.67 -13.45 3.72
C THR A 13 -1.30 -13.34 3.05
N GLY A 14 -0.83 -12.11 2.75
CA GLY A 14 0.50 -11.87 2.19
C GLY A 14 0.70 -12.32 0.74
N LYS A 15 -0.38 -12.61 0.00
CA LYS A 15 -0.31 -13.24 -1.34
C LYS A 15 -0.18 -12.21 -2.46
N ASN A 16 0.96 -12.22 -3.18
CA ASN A 16 1.17 -11.60 -4.51
C ASN A 16 0.30 -10.36 -4.79
N VAL A 17 0.45 -9.34 -3.94
CA VAL A 17 -0.30 -8.09 -4.04
C VAL A 17 0.41 -7.23 -5.07
N SER A 18 -0.33 -6.78 -6.07
CA SER A 18 0.19 -5.87 -7.09
C SER A 18 0.32 -4.43 -6.57
N TYR A 19 1.10 -3.62 -7.27
CA TYR A 19 1.20 -2.19 -6.97
C TYR A 19 -0.18 -1.52 -6.94
N THR A 20 -1.04 -1.80 -7.93
CA THR A 20 -2.37 -1.20 -8.07
C THR A 20 -3.28 -1.57 -6.90
N GLU A 21 -3.21 -2.83 -6.47
CA GLU A 21 -3.94 -3.34 -5.30
C GLU A 21 -3.48 -2.69 -3.99
N ALA A 22 -2.16 -2.62 -3.77
CA ALA A 22 -1.58 -1.97 -2.58
C ALA A 22 -1.90 -0.47 -2.54
N SER A 23 -1.73 0.22 -3.68
CA SER A 23 -2.06 1.64 -3.83
C SER A 23 -3.52 1.91 -3.52
N ARG A 24 -4.44 1.08 -4.03
CA ARG A 24 -5.88 1.21 -3.75
C ARG A 24 -6.19 1.11 -2.27
N VAL A 25 -5.61 0.13 -1.56
CA VAL A 25 -5.86 -0.03 -0.12
C VAL A 25 -5.30 1.13 0.68
N LEU A 26 -4.11 1.63 0.35
CA LEU A 26 -3.54 2.80 1.01
C LEU A 26 -4.44 4.04 0.83
N ILE A 27 -4.97 4.26 -0.37
CA ILE A 27 -5.92 5.35 -0.64
C ILE A 27 -7.21 5.17 0.16
N ASP A 28 -7.77 3.96 0.19
CA ASP A 28 -8.98 3.65 0.96
C ASP A 28 -8.75 3.79 2.49
N LEU A 29 -7.50 3.69 2.96
CA LEU A 29 -7.09 3.95 4.35
C LEU A 29 -6.88 5.44 4.67
N GLY A 30 -6.95 6.31 3.67
CA GLY A 30 -6.74 7.75 3.80
C GLY A 30 -5.29 8.21 3.58
N TYR A 31 -4.43 7.37 3.00
CA TYR A 31 -3.10 7.81 2.57
C TYR A 31 -3.18 8.59 1.26
N ILE A 32 -2.42 9.68 1.19
CA ILE A 32 -2.29 10.54 0.02
C ILE A 32 -1.00 10.14 -0.72
N PRO A 33 -1.09 9.70 -1.98
CA PRO A 33 0.09 9.42 -2.79
C PRO A 33 0.77 10.73 -3.19
N LYS A 34 2.10 10.78 -3.04
CA LYS A 34 2.96 11.86 -3.50
C LYS A 34 4.13 11.27 -4.29
N GLN A 35 4.22 11.63 -5.56
CA GLN A 35 5.37 11.28 -6.39
C GLN A 35 6.58 12.11 -5.95
N THR A 36 7.75 11.47 -5.86
CA THR A 36 9.02 12.16 -5.61
C THR A 36 9.49 12.89 -6.85
N SER A 37 9.97 14.13 -6.69
CA SER A 37 10.49 14.96 -7.77
C SER A 37 11.63 14.24 -8.51
N GLY A 38 11.66 14.31 -9.85
CA GLY A 38 12.74 13.74 -10.67
C GLY A 38 12.43 12.43 -11.40
N GLY A 39 11.16 12.05 -11.56
CA GLY A 39 10.76 10.92 -12.43
C GLY A 39 11.06 9.53 -11.88
N SER A 40 11.34 9.40 -10.58
CA SER A 40 11.55 8.08 -9.97
C SER A 40 10.26 7.27 -9.90
N SER A 41 10.33 5.94 -10.05
CA SER A 41 9.21 5.00 -9.86
C SER A 41 8.68 4.92 -8.42
N HIS A 42 9.24 5.70 -7.49
CA HIS A 42 8.85 5.71 -6.09
C HIS A 42 7.66 6.64 -5.86
N ILE A 43 6.64 6.13 -5.19
CA ILE A 43 5.47 6.88 -4.74
C ILE A 43 5.41 6.79 -3.23
N THR A 44 5.46 7.94 -2.56
CA THR A 44 5.36 8.02 -1.11
C THR A 44 3.90 8.26 -0.72
N PHE A 45 3.32 7.36 0.04
CA PHE A 45 1.99 7.48 0.64
C PHE A 45 2.14 8.07 2.04
N ARG A 46 1.41 9.16 2.32
CA ARG A 46 1.40 9.81 3.64
C ARG A 46 -0.01 9.92 4.18
N LYS A 47 -0.19 9.68 5.48
CA LYS A 47 -1.41 9.92 6.22
C LYS A 47 -1.04 10.70 7.49
N ASN A 48 -1.89 11.62 7.91
CA ASN A 48 -1.59 12.43 9.09
C ASN A 48 -1.33 11.53 10.30
N GLU A 49 -0.27 11.82 11.06
CA GLU A 49 0.12 11.06 12.27
C GLU A 49 0.44 9.57 12.04
N CYS A 50 0.60 9.12 10.79
CA CYS A 50 1.04 7.77 10.46
C CYS A 50 2.39 7.76 9.74
N GLU A 51 3.13 6.66 9.86
CA GLU A 51 4.37 6.48 9.11
C GLU A 51 4.12 6.49 7.59
N LYS A 52 5.06 7.07 6.84
CA LYS A 52 5.00 7.09 5.37
C LYS A 52 5.30 5.69 4.82
N ILE A 53 4.57 5.29 3.79
CA ILE A 53 4.77 4.01 3.09
C ILE A 53 5.24 4.32 1.66
N VAL A 54 6.30 3.67 1.19
CA VAL A 54 6.85 3.93 -0.15
C VAL A 54 6.63 2.75 -1.07
N LEU A 55 5.84 2.92 -2.12
CA LEU A 55 5.65 1.92 -3.17
C LEU A 55 6.55 2.21 -4.37
N ILE A 56 6.95 1.16 -5.08
CA ILE A 56 7.68 1.25 -6.36
C ILE A 56 6.73 0.79 -7.46
N GLN A 57 6.37 1.68 -8.40
CA GLN A 57 5.38 1.41 -9.46
C GLN A 57 5.76 0.22 -10.35
N THR A 58 7.06 0.06 -10.61
CA THR A 58 7.59 -1.03 -11.44
C THR A 58 7.70 -2.35 -10.69
N GLN A 59 7.44 -2.37 -9.39
CA GLN A 59 7.56 -3.56 -8.58
C GLN A 59 6.22 -4.30 -8.44
N ASN A 60 6.15 -5.44 -9.10
CA ASN A 60 4.99 -6.32 -9.09
C ASN A 60 5.45 -7.79 -9.03
N PRO A 61 5.18 -8.54 -7.94
CA PRO A 61 4.44 -8.14 -6.74
C PRO A 61 5.22 -7.19 -5.84
N VAL A 62 4.49 -6.49 -4.98
CA VAL A 62 5.05 -5.56 -3.99
C VAL A 62 5.89 -6.33 -2.95
N LYS A 63 6.97 -5.72 -2.43
CA LYS A 63 7.88 -6.38 -1.47
C LYS A 63 7.13 -6.81 -0.20
N PRO A 64 7.49 -7.96 0.40
CA PRO A 64 6.87 -8.44 1.64
C PRO A 64 6.90 -7.43 2.80
N TYR A 65 7.97 -6.64 2.94
CA TYR A 65 8.05 -5.64 4.02
C TYR A 65 6.99 -4.54 3.88
N ILE A 66 6.68 -4.12 2.64
CA ILE A 66 5.63 -3.15 2.37
C ILE A 66 4.25 -3.74 2.69
N ILE A 67 4.04 -5.03 2.35
CA ILE A 67 2.80 -5.72 2.72
C ILE A 67 2.62 -5.71 4.23
N LYS A 68 3.68 -5.95 4.99
CA LYS A 68 3.66 -5.88 6.45
C LYS A 68 3.28 -4.47 6.95
N GLN A 69 3.86 -3.41 6.38
CA GLN A 69 3.48 -2.03 6.72
C GLN A 69 2.01 -1.73 6.43
N ILE A 70 1.47 -2.23 5.31
CA ILE A 70 0.04 -2.07 4.98
C ILE A 70 -0.84 -2.85 5.97
N GLN A 71 -0.42 -4.04 6.39
CA GLN A 71 -1.12 -4.82 7.41
C GLN A 71 -1.12 -4.10 8.77
N GLU A 72 -0.02 -3.46 9.16
CA GLU A 72 0.08 -2.65 10.37
C GLU A 72 -0.89 -1.45 10.31
N ALA A 73 -0.91 -0.75 9.18
CA ALA A 73 -1.84 0.36 8.95
C ALA A 73 -3.33 -0.07 8.95
N LEU A 74 -3.63 -1.29 8.49
CA LEU A 74 -4.99 -1.87 8.54
C LEU A 74 -5.43 -2.18 9.98
N ASN A 75 -4.49 -2.57 10.84
CA ASN A 75 -4.76 -2.93 12.23
C ASN A 75 -4.74 -1.73 13.20
N GLY A 76 -4.55 -0.51 12.69
CA GLY A 76 -4.63 0.71 13.49
C GLY A 76 -3.42 0.93 14.42
N LYS A 77 -2.24 0.44 14.03
CA LYS A 77 -0.97 0.77 14.69
C LYS A 77 -0.26 1.91 13.97
#